data_AF-A0A937VR08-F1
#
_entry.id   AF-A0A937VR08-F1
#
_cell.length_a   1.000
_cell.length_b   1.000
_cell.length_c   1.000
_cell.angle_alpha   90.00
_cell.angle_beta   90.00
_cell.angle_gamma   90.00
#
_symmetry.space_group_name_H-M   'P 1'
#
loop_
_entity.id
_entity.type
_entity.pdbx_description
1 polymer ?
#
loop_
_entity_poly.entity_id
_entity_poly.type
_entity_poly.pdbx_seq_one_letter_code
_entity_poly.pdbx_strand_id
1 'polypeptide(L)' 'VVKSIISRLRSQFNVSVAEVEDQELWQMATLGIACVSNHDQHVDEVLSKVVNFVKQNYPQLEIVEHEAEILHGP' A
#
# COMPACT_ATOMS: atom_id res chain seq x y z
N VAL A 1 0.20 15.29 -1.26
CA VAL A 1 0.50 14.32 -0.19
C VAL A 1 0.66 12.91 -0.74
N VAL A 2 -0.36 12.38 -1.44
CA VAL A 2 -0.38 11.03 -2.04
C VAL A 2 0.89 10.67 -2.82
N LYS A 3 1.32 11.51 -3.78
CA LYS A 3 2.56 11.28 -4.55
C LYS A 3 3.82 11.06 -3.68
N SER A 4 3.91 11.74 -2.53
CA SER A 4 5.04 11.56 -1.60
C SER A 4 4.95 10.23 -0.87
N ILE A 5 3.75 9.79 -0.49
CA ILE A 5 3.51 8.46 0.11
C ILE A 5 3.91 7.38 -0.89
N ILE A 6 3.41 7.44 -2.13
CA ILE A 6 3.73 6.49 -3.20
C ILE A 6 5.25 6.39 -3.41
N SER A 7 5.93 7.55 -3.50
CA SER A 7 7.38 7.59 -3.68
C SER A 7 8.13 6.95 -2.50
N ARG A 8 7.74 7.25 -1.25
CA ARG A 8 8.38 6.67 -0.06
C ARG A 8 8.12 5.17 0.06
N LEU A 9 6.93 4.69 -0.26
CA LEU A 9 6.60 3.26 -0.26
C LEU A 9 7.45 2.49 -1.27
N ARG A 10 7.51 2.96 -2.52
CA ARG A 10 8.36 2.37 -3.58
C ARG A 10 9.85 2.38 -3.23
N SER A 11 10.30 3.38 -2.46
CA SER A 11 11.70 3.50 -2.05
C SER A 11 12.07 2.62 -0.86
N GLN A 12 11.12 2.27 0.02
CA GLN A 12 11.39 1.49 1.23
C GLN A 12 11.04 0.01 1.10
N PHE A 13 10.08 -0.32 0.24
CA PHE A 13 9.59 -1.67 0.06
C PHE A 13 9.70 -2.06 -1.41
N ASN A 14 9.99 -3.33 -1.67
CA ASN A 14 10.00 -3.87 -3.03
C ASN A 14 8.56 -4.15 -3.51
N VAL A 15 7.80 -3.08 -3.73
CA VAL A 15 6.38 -3.12 -4.07
C VAL A 15 6.06 -2.15 -5.20
N SER A 16 5.09 -2.52 -6.03
CA SER A 16 4.43 -1.63 -6.97
C SER A 16 3.31 -0.90 -6.25
N VAL A 17 3.20 0.41 -6.43
CA VAL A 17 2.16 1.24 -5.79
C VAL A 17 1.57 2.21 -6.82
N ALA A 18 0.26 2.35 -6.87
CA ALA A 18 -0.43 3.34 -7.69
C ALA A 18 -1.68 3.86 -6.98
N GLU A 19 -2.13 5.04 -7.35
CA GLU A 19 -3.47 5.53 -7.02
C GLU A 19 -4.45 4.91 -8.03
N VAL A 20 -5.46 4.20 -7.54
CA VAL A 20 -6.32 3.35 -8.38
C VAL A 20 -7.78 3.82 -8.43
N GLU A 21 -8.20 4.68 -7.50
CA GLU A 21 -9.57 5.21 -7.43
C GLU A 21 -9.57 6.63 -6.81
N ASP A 22 -10.75 7.25 -6.73
CA ASP A 22 -11.02 8.53 -6.03
C ASP A 22 -10.27 9.76 -6.54
N GLN A 23 -9.81 9.75 -7.78
CA GLN A 23 -9.00 10.82 -8.36
C GLN A 23 -9.70 12.20 -8.41
N GLU A 24 -11.02 12.25 -8.27
CA GLU A 24 -11.82 13.48 -8.24
C GLU A 24 -12.04 14.04 -6.82
N LEU A 25 -11.72 13.27 -5.77
CA LEU A 25 -11.92 13.64 -4.37
C LEU A 25 -10.59 14.02 -3.71
N TRP A 26 -10.35 15.30 -3.48
CA TRP A 26 -9.07 15.76 -2.91
C TRP A 26 -8.80 15.31 -1.45
N GLN A 27 -9.82 14.82 -0.74
CA GLN A 27 -9.72 14.32 0.65
C GLN A 27 -9.62 12.80 0.75
N MET A 28 -9.72 12.09 -0.37
CA MET A 28 -9.73 10.64 -0.41
C MET A 28 -8.74 10.16 -1.46
N ALA A 29 -8.11 9.01 -1.23
CA ALA A 29 -7.23 8.41 -2.21
C ALA A 29 -7.13 6.93 -1.92
N THR A 30 -7.37 6.12 -2.95
CA THR A 30 -7.24 4.67 -2.85
C THR A 30 -5.94 4.23 -3.51
N LEU A 31 -5.09 3.56 -2.72
CA LEU A 31 -3.79 3.08 -3.16
C LEU A 31 -3.83 1.58 -3.43
N GLY A 32 -3.56 1.20 -4.69
CA GLY A 32 -3.29 -0.19 -5.06
C GLY A 32 -1.83 -0.53 -4.82
N ILE A 33 -1.57 -1.64 -4.13
CA ILE A 33 -0.22 -2.09 -3.75
C ILE A 33 -0.06 -3.55 -4.14
N ALA A 34 1.01 -3.88 -4.87
CA ALA A 34 1.31 -5.24 -5.28
C ALA A 34 2.75 -5.63 -4.91
N CYS A 35 2.89 -6.85 -4.39
CA CYS A 35 4.18 -7.49 -4.08
C CYS A 35 4.20 -8.86 -4.74
N VAL A 36 5.35 -9.26 -5.28
CA VAL A 36 5.55 -10.59 -5.86
C VAL A 36 6.64 -11.29 -5.07
N SER A 37 6.34 -12.50 -4.58
CA SER A 37 7.28 -13.34 -3.86
C SER A 37 6.99 -14.82 -4.12
N ASN A 38 7.95 -15.67 -3.77
CA ASN A 38 7.81 -17.12 -3.78
C ASN A 38 7.31 -17.69 -2.44
N HIS A 39 7.08 -16.85 -1.43
CA HIS A 39 6.57 -17.26 -0.12
C HIS A 39 5.41 -16.35 0.30
N ASP A 40 4.24 -16.92 0.57
CA ASP A 40 3.06 -16.16 0.98
C ASP A 40 3.29 -15.37 2.27
N GLN A 41 4.01 -15.97 3.22
CA GLN A 41 4.40 -15.30 4.46
C GLN A 41 5.21 -14.02 4.19
N HIS A 42 6.08 -14.03 3.18
CA HIS A 42 6.85 -12.84 2.83
C HIS A 42 5.95 -11.74 2.25
N VAL A 43 4.96 -12.11 1.43
CA VAL A 43 3.98 -11.16 0.89
C VAL A 43 3.19 -10.52 2.03
N ASP A 44 2.65 -11.33 2.93
CA ASP A 44 1.85 -10.86 4.07
C ASP A 44 2.66 -9.95 5.01
N GLU A 45 3.90 -10.34 5.32
CA GLU A 45 4.81 -9.51 6.13
C GLU A 45 5.12 -8.17 5.48
N VAL A 46 5.34 -8.14 4.15
CA VAL A 46 5.63 -6.90 3.42
C VAL A 46 4.40 -6.00 3.39
N LEU A 47 3.22 -6.53 3.06
CA LEU A 47 1.99 -5.75 3.03
C LEU A 47 1.62 -5.20 4.41
N SER A 48 1.76 -6.02 5.46
CA SER A 48 1.57 -5.58 6.85
C SER A 48 2.52 -4.45 7.24
N LYS A 49 3.81 -4.53 6.84
CA LYS A 49 4.79 -3.46 7.08
C LYS A 49 4.43 -2.18 6.33
N VAL A 50 3.90 -2.29 5.12
CA VAL A 50 3.45 -1.13 4.32
C VAL A 50 2.30 -0.41 5.02
N VAL A 51 1.27 -1.13 5.49
CA VAL A 51 0.14 -0.53 6.22
C VAL A 51 0.62 0.15 7.50
N ASN A 52 1.47 -0.53 8.28
CA ASN A 52 2.03 0.02 9.51
C ASN A 52 2.90 1.25 9.25
N PHE A 53 3.68 1.25 8.17
CA PHE A 53 4.46 2.40 7.75
C PHE A 53 3.57 3.62 7.50
N VAL A 54 2.46 3.46 6.77
CA VAL A 54 1.53 4.55 6.50
C VAL A 54 0.92 5.07 7.80
N LYS A 55 0.41 4.18 8.67
CA LYS A 55 -0.17 4.55 9.98
C LYS A 55 0.80 5.35 10.85
N GLN A 56 2.06 4.92 10.92
CA GLN A 56 3.06 5.55 11.79
C GLN A 56 3.61 6.86 11.24
N ASN A 57 3.78 6.98 9.91
CA ASN A 57 4.41 8.14 9.29
C ASN A 57 3.42 9.24 8.91
N TYR A 58 2.12 8.93 8.84
CA TYR A 58 1.06 9.85 8.45
C TYR A 58 -0.12 9.76 9.43
N PRO A 59 0.09 10.05 10.74
CA PRO A 59 -0.95 9.93 11.76
C PRO A 59 -2.16 10.85 11.53
N GLN A 60 -2.01 11.89 10.71
CA GLN A 60 -3.08 12.79 10.28
C GLN A 60 -3.99 12.20 9.18
N LEU A 61 -3.64 11.05 8.61
CA LEU A 61 -4.46 10.35 7.63
C LEU A 61 -5.20 9.21 8.32
N GLU A 62 -6.47 9.06 7.96
CA GLU A 62 -7.29 7.94 8.37
C GLU A 62 -7.28 6.87 7.28
N ILE A 63 -7.05 5.62 7.67
CA ILE A 63 -7.28 4.48 6.79
C ILE A 63 -8.72 4.06 7.00
N VAL A 64 -9.57 4.39 6.02
CA VAL A 64 -11.01 4.09 6.04
C VAL A 64 -11.23 2.59 5.81
N GLU A 65 -10.50 2.02 4.85
CA GLU A 65 -10.62 0.62 4.45
C GLU A 65 -9.24 0.05 4.07
N HIS A 66 -9.08 -1.25 4.27
CA HIS A 66 -7.90 -2.00 3.86
C HIS A 66 -8.30 -3.45 3.55
N GLU A 67 -8.02 -3.87 2.32
CA GLU A 67 -8.18 -5.25 1.86
C GLU A 67 -6.85 -5.76 1.33
N ALA A 68 -6.56 -7.04 1.57
CA ALA A 68 -5.38 -7.72 1.06
C ALA A 68 -5.77 -9.12 0.58
N GLU A 69 -5.31 -9.47 -0.61
CA GLU A 69 -5.50 -10.78 -1.21
C GLU A 69 -4.14 -11.31 -1.68
N ILE A 70 -3.88 -12.60 -1.45
CA ILE A 70 -2.71 -13.30 -1.97
C ILE A 70 -3.17 -14.21 -3.11
N LEU A 71 -2.69 -13.90 -4.31
CA LEU A 71 -2.98 -14.69 -5.51
C LEU A 71 -1.86 -15.71 -5.72
N HIS A 72 -2.22 -17.00 -5.77
CA HIS A 72 -1.28 -18.06 -6.10
C HIS A 72 -1.14 -18.21 -7.62
N GLY A 73 0.09 -18.45 -8.07
CA GLY A 73 0.34 -18.83 -9.46
C GLY A 73 -0.21 -20.23 -9.79
N PRO A 74 -0.35 -20.56 -11.08
CA PRO A 74 -0.80 -21.86 -11.55
C PRO A 74 0.16 -23.00 -11.21
#